data_AF-A0A0X3W2F0-F1
#
_entry.id   AF-A0A0X3W2F0-F1
#
_cell.length_a   1.000
_cell.length_b   1.000
_cell.length_c   1.000
_cell.angle_alpha   90.00
_cell.angle_beta   90.00
_cell.angle_gamma   90.00
#
_symmetry.space_group_name_H-M   'P 1'
#
loop_
_entity.id
_entity.type
_entity.pdbx_description
1 polymer ?
#
loop_
_entity_poly.entity_id
_entity_poly.type
_entity_poly.pdbx_seq_one_letter_code
_entity_poly.pdbx_strand_id
1 'polypeptide(L)'
;MDVPSWKDEKYGSKIRVALWLLEVVGEGGRFTKAALREAFPGVAQIDRRMRDLRAAGWVISTSREDPRLNPDEHRFVEQGEPVWVPGKGKAKQNTYLTAAQRSEVMRSDSYLCRSCGVGSGESFGAGLGTAQLDIARRTVKLPGGATETQLVTECNRCRVGNRGTEADLSALLAGVDALGLVERKVLAQWLKADQRTFSVLEKLWGTYRSLPAGARETVLQAVLGESE
;
A
#
# COMPACT_ATOMS: atom_id res chain seq x y z
N MET A 1 -0.08 31.55 -17.91
CA MET A 1 -1.52 31.27 -17.99
C MET A 1 -2.13 31.80 -16.71
N ASP A 2 -3.13 32.67 -16.83
CA ASP A 2 -3.76 33.28 -15.66
C ASP A 2 -4.55 32.23 -14.88
N VAL A 3 -4.24 32.04 -13.60
CA VAL A 3 -4.91 31.07 -12.74
C VAL A 3 -6.15 31.75 -12.20
N PRO A 4 -7.37 31.26 -12.50
CA PRO A 4 -8.58 31.91 -12.04
C PRO A 4 -8.66 31.95 -10.52
N SER A 5 -9.30 32.97 -9.95
CA SER A 5 -9.52 33.03 -8.50
C SER A 5 -10.48 31.93 -8.04
N TRP A 6 -10.16 31.28 -6.92
CA TRP A 6 -11.04 30.28 -6.30
C TRP A 6 -12.36 30.86 -5.78
N LYS A 7 -12.44 32.18 -5.59
CA LYS A 7 -13.64 32.90 -5.17
C LYS A 7 -14.64 33.12 -6.30
N ASP A 8 -14.24 32.87 -7.54
CA ASP A 8 -15.11 33.08 -8.69
C ASP A 8 -16.18 31.97 -8.77
N GLU A 9 -17.42 32.36 -8.47
CA GLU A 9 -18.58 31.46 -8.40
C GLU A 9 -19.02 30.92 -9.75
N LYS A 10 -18.51 31.48 -10.86
CA LYS A 10 -18.76 30.91 -12.21
C LYS A 10 -18.21 29.50 -12.35
N TYR A 11 -17.21 29.13 -11.53
CA TYR A 11 -16.63 27.81 -11.52
C TYR A 11 -17.35 26.89 -10.52
N GLY A 12 -17.57 25.64 -10.93
CA GLY A 12 -18.09 24.61 -10.05
C GLY A 12 -17.19 24.36 -8.83
N SER A 13 -17.77 23.92 -7.72
CA SER A 13 -17.08 23.74 -6.44
C SER A 13 -15.81 22.89 -6.51
N LYS A 14 -15.75 21.86 -7.36
CA LYS A 14 -14.52 21.07 -7.59
C LYS A 14 -13.35 21.95 -8.08
N ILE A 15 -13.60 22.81 -9.07
CA ILE A 15 -12.57 23.70 -9.63
C ILE A 15 -12.14 24.72 -8.57
N ARG A 16 -13.10 25.30 -7.86
CA ARG A 16 -12.81 26.25 -6.79
C ARG A 16 -11.98 25.64 -5.67
N VAL A 17 -12.24 24.39 -5.26
CA VAL A 17 -11.37 23.68 -4.30
C VAL A 17 -9.95 23.51 -4.83
N ALA A 18 -9.79 23.12 -6.09
CA ALA A 18 -8.45 22.97 -6.69
C ALA A 18 -7.66 24.28 -6.65
N LEU A 19 -8.31 25.39 -7.00
CA LEU A 19 -7.73 26.72 -6.97
C LEU A 19 -7.40 27.17 -5.53
N TRP A 20 -8.27 26.85 -4.56
CA TRP A 20 -8.02 27.15 -3.14
C TRP A 20 -6.82 26.36 -2.59
N LEU A 21 -6.65 25.09 -2.98
CA LEU A 21 -5.48 24.30 -2.60
C LEU A 21 -4.19 24.91 -3.14
N LEU A 22 -4.20 25.45 -4.35
CA LEU A 22 -3.03 26.11 -4.94
C LEU A 22 -2.73 27.47 -4.31
N GLU A 23 -3.76 28.32 -4.20
CA GLU A 23 -3.60 29.72 -3.79
C GLU A 23 -3.42 29.87 -2.27
N VAL A 24 -4.15 29.09 -1.47
CA VAL A 24 -4.21 29.25 -0.01
C VAL A 24 -3.37 28.24 0.73
N VAL A 25 -3.37 26.96 0.31
CA VAL A 25 -2.63 25.91 1.01
C VAL A 25 -1.19 25.78 0.51
N GLY A 26 -0.99 25.79 -0.81
CA GLY A 26 0.29 25.55 -1.45
C GLY A 26 0.72 24.07 -1.40
N GLU A 27 1.50 23.63 -2.39
CA GLU A 27 2.05 22.26 -2.41
C GLU A 27 2.94 21.99 -1.18
N GLY A 28 2.81 20.80 -0.60
CA GLY A 28 3.38 20.43 0.69
C GLY A 28 2.61 20.96 1.91
N GLY A 29 1.68 21.90 1.72
CA GLY A 29 0.92 22.55 2.79
C GLY A 29 -0.10 21.64 3.47
N ARG A 30 -0.34 21.89 4.77
CA ARG A 30 -1.34 21.18 5.57
C ARG A 30 -2.60 22.03 5.71
N PHE A 31 -3.76 21.37 5.75
CA PHE A 31 -5.03 22.03 6.01
C PHE A 31 -5.98 21.10 6.78
N THR A 32 -6.92 21.67 7.51
CA THR A 32 -7.95 20.92 8.24
C THR A 32 -9.25 20.84 7.44
N LYS A 33 -10.08 19.83 7.73
CA LYS A 33 -11.45 19.78 7.17
C LYS A 33 -12.28 21.01 7.57
N ALA A 34 -12.01 21.59 8.73
CA ALA A 34 -12.68 22.80 9.20
C ALA A 34 -12.30 23.99 8.31
N ALA A 35 -11.01 24.21 8.04
CA ALA A 35 -10.54 25.28 7.17
C ALA A 35 -11.12 25.17 5.74
N LEU A 36 -11.25 23.95 5.21
CA LEU A 36 -11.90 23.72 3.92
C LEU A 36 -13.38 24.12 3.94
N ARG A 37 -14.12 23.80 5.01
CA ARG A 37 -15.55 24.15 5.11
C ARG A 37 -15.77 25.65 5.35
N GLU A 38 -14.87 26.28 6.10
CA GLU A 38 -14.88 27.72 6.34
C GLU A 38 -14.59 28.50 5.05
N ALA A 39 -13.68 28.01 4.20
CA ALA A 39 -13.41 28.60 2.90
C ALA A 39 -14.60 28.48 1.92
N PHE A 40 -15.45 27.47 2.08
CA PHE A 40 -16.59 27.19 1.18
C PHE A 40 -17.91 27.12 1.95
N PRO A 41 -18.35 28.24 2.57
CA PRO A 41 -19.61 28.25 3.31
C PRO A 41 -20.78 27.96 2.37
N GLY A 42 -21.74 27.16 2.84
CA GLY A 42 -22.94 26.80 2.06
C GLY A 42 -22.73 25.74 0.97
N VAL A 43 -21.50 25.28 0.71
CA VAL A 43 -21.26 24.19 -0.26
C VAL A 43 -21.38 22.83 0.43
N ALA A 44 -22.55 22.21 0.30
CA ALA A 44 -22.76 20.84 0.77
C ALA A 44 -21.76 19.86 0.12
N GLN A 45 -21.24 18.93 0.91
CA GLN A 45 -20.29 17.89 0.48
C GLN A 45 -18.96 18.42 -0.10
N ILE A 46 -18.43 19.55 0.37
CA ILE A 46 -17.12 20.07 -0.09
C ILE A 46 -15.98 19.05 0.05
N ASP A 47 -15.98 18.25 1.12
CA ASP A 47 -15.03 17.15 1.33
C ASP A 47 -15.07 16.11 0.19
N ARG A 48 -16.24 15.88 -0.42
CA ARG A 48 -16.38 15.01 -1.60
C ARG A 48 -15.78 15.66 -2.83
N ARG A 49 -16.01 16.96 -3.04
CA ARG A 49 -15.47 17.71 -4.19
C ARG A 49 -13.94 17.74 -4.18
N MET A 50 -13.34 17.88 -2.99
CA MET A 50 -11.91 17.71 -2.81
C MET A 50 -11.45 16.31 -3.22
N ARG A 51 -12.13 15.24 -2.78
CA ARG A 51 -11.78 13.86 -3.16
C ARG A 51 -11.93 13.61 -4.66
N ASP A 52 -12.87 14.24 -5.33
CA ASP A 52 -13.07 14.14 -6.78
C ASP A 52 -11.87 14.68 -7.60
N LEU A 53 -10.98 15.48 -6.99
CA LEU A 53 -9.73 15.94 -7.61
C LEU A 53 -8.72 14.81 -7.84
N ARG A 54 -8.76 13.75 -7.01
CA ARG A 54 -7.87 12.58 -7.17
C ARG A 54 -8.02 11.91 -8.54
N ALA A 55 -9.21 11.96 -9.13
CA ALA A 55 -9.45 11.44 -10.48
C ALA A 55 -8.72 12.22 -11.60
N ALA A 56 -8.30 13.45 -11.30
CA ALA A 56 -7.46 14.30 -12.16
C ALA A 56 -5.98 14.26 -11.74
N GLY A 57 -5.57 13.31 -10.89
CA GLY A 57 -4.17 13.14 -10.48
C GLY A 57 -3.71 13.98 -9.29
N TRP A 58 -4.61 14.73 -8.65
CA TRP A 58 -4.24 15.54 -7.47
C TRP A 58 -3.92 14.65 -6.27
N VAL A 59 -2.77 14.88 -5.64
CA VAL A 59 -2.28 14.10 -4.50
C VAL A 59 -2.57 14.85 -3.20
N ILE A 60 -3.50 14.32 -2.41
CA ILE A 60 -3.89 14.89 -1.11
C ILE A 60 -3.84 13.77 -0.08
N SER A 61 -2.89 13.85 0.85
CA SER A 61 -2.69 12.82 1.87
C SER A 61 -3.55 13.05 3.11
N THR A 62 -3.94 11.95 3.74
CA THR A 62 -4.70 11.89 4.99
C THR A 62 -3.81 11.31 6.10
N SER A 63 -4.25 11.35 7.36
CA SER A 63 -3.54 10.69 8.47
C SER A 63 -3.30 9.19 8.29
N ARG A 64 -4.06 8.52 7.41
CA ARG A 64 -3.82 7.12 7.03
C ARG A 64 -2.60 6.94 6.14
N GLU A 65 -2.23 7.99 5.40
CA GLU A 65 -1.15 7.97 4.42
C GLU A 65 0.12 8.67 4.95
N ASP A 66 -0.04 9.72 5.77
CA ASP A 66 1.06 10.41 6.46
C ASP A 66 0.79 10.41 7.98
N PRO A 67 1.56 9.61 8.76
CA PRO A 67 1.42 9.54 10.21
C PRO A 67 1.68 10.87 10.94
N ARG A 68 2.30 11.85 10.29
CA ARG A 68 2.56 13.19 10.86
C ARG A 68 1.33 14.10 10.85
N LEU A 69 0.20 13.64 10.29
CA LEU A 69 -1.06 14.39 10.20
C LEU A 69 -2.04 13.93 11.28
N ASN A 70 -2.74 14.90 11.86
CA ASN A 70 -3.87 14.62 12.73
C ASN A 70 -5.07 14.03 11.95
N PRO A 71 -6.01 13.31 12.59
CA PRO A 71 -7.17 12.70 11.91
C PRO A 71 -8.06 13.66 11.10
N ASP A 72 -8.05 14.95 11.46
CA ASP A 72 -8.78 16.02 10.78
C ASP A 72 -7.93 16.82 9.78
N GLU A 73 -6.62 16.55 9.72
CA GLU A 73 -5.66 17.17 8.83
C GLU A 73 -5.48 16.40 7.52
N HIS A 74 -5.19 17.17 6.48
CA HIS A 74 -4.78 16.70 5.17
C HIS A 74 -3.51 17.45 4.76
N ARG A 75 -2.71 16.85 3.88
CA ARG A 75 -1.62 17.54 3.21
C ARG A 75 -1.89 17.58 1.72
N PHE A 76 -1.85 18.77 1.12
CA PHE A 76 -1.78 18.90 -0.32
C PHE A 76 -0.35 18.59 -0.75
N VAL A 77 -0.12 17.49 -1.46
CA VAL A 77 1.23 17.01 -1.78
C VAL A 77 1.67 17.50 -3.14
N GLU A 78 0.83 17.33 -4.17
CA GLU A 78 1.18 17.60 -5.56
C GLU A 78 -0.07 17.97 -6.37
N GLN A 79 0.07 18.99 -7.21
CA GLN A 79 -0.95 19.40 -8.17
C GLN A 79 -1.14 18.33 -9.26
N GLY A 80 -2.40 18.00 -9.55
CA GLY A 80 -2.75 17.17 -10.72
C GLY A 80 -3.00 17.99 -11.99
N GLU A 81 -3.75 17.43 -12.94
CA GLU A 81 -4.14 18.16 -14.14
C GLU A 81 -4.95 19.42 -13.79
N PRO A 82 -4.71 20.57 -14.44
CA PRO A 82 -5.38 21.83 -14.15
C PRO A 82 -6.86 21.75 -14.55
N VAL A 83 -7.73 21.50 -13.57
CA VAL A 83 -9.16 21.22 -13.77
C VAL A 83 -9.98 22.41 -14.28
N TRP A 84 -9.42 23.63 -14.23
CA TRP A 84 -10.04 24.86 -14.77
C TRP A 84 -9.76 25.07 -16.26
N VAL A 85 -8.87 24.29 -16.87
CA VAL A 85 -8.57 24.38 -18.30
C VAL A 85 -9.55 23.49 -19.09
N PRO A 86 -10.28 24.03 -20.09
CA PRO A 86 -11.18 23.22 -20.91
C PRO A 86 -10.48 22.00 -21.53
N GLY A 87 -11.13 20.84 -21.45
CA GLY A 87 -10.56 19.58 -21.94
C GLY A 87 -9.55 18.90 -21.00
N LYS A 88 -9.05 19.60 -19.98
CA LYS A 88 -8.20 19.08 -18.91
C LYS A 88 -9.03 18.69 -17.69
N GLY A 89 -8.47 17.87 -16.80
CA GLY A 89 -9.16 17.45 -15.58
C GLY A 89 -10.35 16.50 -15.79
N LYS A 90 -10.54 15.95 -17.00
CA LYS A 90 -11.44 14.81 -17.23
C LYS A 90 -11.00 13.67 -16.31
N ALA A 91 -11.95 13.09 -15.59
CA ALA A 91 -11.68 11.91 -14.78
C ALA A 91 -11.07 10.84 -15.70
N LYS A 92 -9.85 10.37 -15.38
CA LYS A 92 -9.38 9.12 -15.97
C LYS A 92 -10.43 8.04 -15.67
N GLN A 93 -10.61 7.07 -16.58
CA GLN A 93 -11.60 5.99 -16.41
C GLN A 93 -11.58 5.47 -14.97
N ASN A 94 -12.79 5.33 -14.40
CA ASN A 94 -13.06 5.19 -12.97
C ASN A 94 -11.94 4.46 -12.20
N THR A 95 -11.09 5.22 -11.53
CA THR A 95 -10.00 4.72 -10.68
C THR A 95 -10.50 4.10 -9.37
N TYR A 96 -11.82 4.02 -9.15
CA TYR A 96 -12.39 3.36 -7.98
C TYR A 96 -12.72 1.91 -8.31
N LEU A 97 -12.21 1.00 -7.49
CA LEU A 97 -12.59 -0.40 -7.54
C LEU A 97 -14.03 -0.54 -7.03
N THR A 98 -14.85 -1.28 -7.74
CA THR A 98 -16.19 -1.64 -7.27
C THR A 98 -16.10 -2.54 -6.05
N ALA A 99 -17.19 -2.64 -5.27
CA ALA A 99 -17.24 -3.59 -4.15
C ALA A 99 -16.97 -5.03 -4.61
N ALA A 100 -17.53 -5.42 -5.77
CA ALA A 100 -17.30 -6.74 -6.35
C ALA A 100 -15.82 -6.98 -6.69
N GLN A 101 -15.14 -6.01 -7.33
CA GLN A 101 -13.71 -6.12 -7.62
C GLN A 101 -12.87 -6.21 -6.34
N ARG A 102 -13.22 -5.46 -5.30
CA ARG A 102 -12.52 -5.50 -4.02
C ARG A 102 -12.68 -6.85 -3.33
N SER A 103 -13.91 -7.36 -3.27
CA SER A 103 -14.20 -8.68 -2.71
C SER A 103 -13.49 -9.79 -3.48
N GLU A 104 -13.42 -9.69 -4.81
CA GLU A 104 -12.72 -10.66 -5.64
C GLU A 104 -11.23 -10.70 -5.33
N VAL A 105 -10.55 -9.55 -5.28
CA VAL A 105 -9.12 -9.50 -4.95
C VAL A 105 -8.87 -10.03 -3.53
N MET A 106 -9.67 -9.62 -2.54
CA MET A 106 -9.54 -10.14 -1.17
C MET A 106 -9.72 -11.65 -1.10
N ARG A 107 -10.69 -12.18 -1.84
CA ARG A 107 -10.96 -13.63 -1.90
C ARG A 107 -9.81 -14.38 -2.57
N SER A 108 -9.26 -13.86 -3.67
CA SER A 108 -8.08 -14.42 -4.34
C SER A 108 -6.84 -14.43 -3.44
N ASP A 109 -6.74 -13.45 -2.54
CA ASP A 109 -5.66 -13.33 -1.57
C ASP A 109 -5.95 -14.03 -0.23
N SER A 110 -6.99 -14.89 -0.18
CA SER A 110 -7.40 -15.63 1.02
C SER A 110 -7.74 -14.74 2.23
N TYR A 111 -8.12 -13.48 2.00
CA TYR A 111 -8.34 -12.46 3.02
C TYR A 111 -7.14 -12.22 3.93
N LEU A 112 -5.92 -12.38 3.41
CA LEU A 112 -4.67 -12.11 4.10
C LEU A 112 -3.89 -10.99 3.41
N CYS A 113 -3.07 -10.27 4.17
CA CYS A 113 -2.08 -9.38 3.58
C CYS A 113 -1.04 -10.20 2.81
N ARG A 114 -0.90 -10.00 1.50
CA ARG A 114 0.08 -10.73 0.67
C ARG A 114 1.54 -10.35 0.91
N SER A 115 1.78 -9.33 1.73
CA SER A 115 3.13 -8.85 2.06
C SER A 115 3.64 -9.35 3.41
N CYS A 116 2.76 -9.52 4.42
CA CYS A 116 3.18 -9.98 5.75
C CYS A 116 2.34 -11.13 6.34
N GLY A 117 1.28 -11.58 5.65
CA GLY A 117 0.45 -12.71 6.06
C GLY A 117 -0.62 -12.42 7.11
N VAL A 118 -0.70 -11.20 7.64
CA VAL A 118 -1.68 -10.85 8.69
C VAL A 118 -3.12 -10.82 8.15
N GLY A 119 -4.07 -11.34 8.93
CA GLY A 119 -5.51 -11.25 8.65
C GLY A 119 -6.14 -9.94 9.14
N SER A 120 -7.37 -9.66 8.70
CA SER A 120 -8.11 -8.47 9.16
C SER A 120 -8.44 -8.55 10.64
N GLY A 121 -8.15 -7.50 11.40
CA GLY A 121 -8.42 -7.41 12.84
C GLY A 121 -7.35 -8.04 13.73
N GLU A 122 -6.38 -8.77 13.17
CA GLU A 122 -5.29 -9.35 13.93
C GLU A 122 -4.33 -8.27 14.47
N SER A 123 -3.73 -8.53 15.63
CA SER A 123 -2.69 -7.67 16.19
C SER A 123 -1.37 -7.83 15.41
N PHE A 124 -0.61 -6.76 15.24
CA PHE A 124 0.75 -6.80 14.72
C PHE A 124 1.78 -7.29 15.76
N GLY A 125 1.38 -8.16 16.69
CA GLY A 125 2.21 -8.59 17.83
C GLY A 125 2.34 -7.53 18.91
N ALA A 126 3.56 -7.15 19.27
CA ALA A 126 3.85 -6.18 20.34
C ALA A 126 3.58 -4.71 19.97
N GLY A 127 3.21 -4.43 18.71
CA GLY A 127 2.91 -3.08 18.25
C GLY A 127 1.48 -2.64 18.52
N LEU A 128 1.23 -1.33 18.50
CA LEU A 128 -0.12 -0.77 18.63
C LEU A 128 -0.97 -0.97 17.37
N GLY A 129 -2.26 -1.22 17.59
CA GLY A 129 -3.30 -1.30 16.57
C GLY A 129 -3.47 -2.68 15.94
N THR A 130 -4.61 -2.86 15.28
CA THR A 130 -4.97 -4.08 14.54
C THR A 130 -4.82 -3.86 13.03
N ALA A 131 -4.61 -4.95 12.31
CA ALA A 131 -4.49 -4.94 10.87
C ALA A 131 -5.82 -4.57 10.21
N GLN A 132 -5.78 -3.57 9.33
CA GLN A 132 -6.89 -3.25 8.42
C GLN A 132 -6.45 -3.57 7.00
N LEU A 133 -7.16 -4.50 6.35
CA LEU A 133 -6.88 -4.89 4.98
C LEU A 133 -7.55 -3.94 3.98
N ASP A 134 -6.83 -3.58 2.93
CA ASP A 134 -7.35 -2.83 1.78
C ASP A 134 -6.68 -3.32 0.49
N ILE A 135 -7.21 -2.91 -0.65
CA ILE A 135 -6.64 -3.21 -1.97
C ILE A 135 -5.63 -2.13 -2.35
N ALA A 136 -4.38 -2.55 -2.50
CA ALA A 136 -3.29 -1.77 -3.04
C ALA A 136 -3.13 -1.99 -4.54
N ARG A 137 -2.50 -1.03 -5.20
CA ARG A 137 -2.06 -1.11 -6.59
C ARG A 137 -0.55 -1.32 -6.59
N ARG A 138 -0.11 -2.35 -7.29
CA ARG A 138 1.30 -2.70 -7.43
C ARG A 138 1.69 -2.60 -8.90
N THR A 139 2.74 -1.85 -9.16
CA THR A 139 3.39 -1.85 -10.48
C THR A 139 4.16 -3.15 -10.62
N VAL A 140 3.92 -3.90 -11.70
CA VAL A 140 4.55 -5.19 -11.97
C VAL A 140 5.21 -5.13 -13.34
N LYS A 141 6.53 -5.34 -13.38
CA LYS A 141 7.28 -5.60 -14.62
C LYS A 141 7.06 -7.04 -15.04
N LEU A 142 6.51 -7.23 -16.24
CA LEU A 142 6.23 -8.52 -16.83
C LEU A 142 7.42 -9.04 -17.64
N PRO A 143 7.45 -10.36 -17.90
CA PRO A 143 8.30 -10.95 -18.94
C PRO A 143 8.08 -10.22 -20.27
N GLY A 144 9.16 -9.69 -20.86
CA GLY A 144 9.10 -8.87 -22.08
C GLY A 144 9.17 -7.36 -21.86
N GLY A 145 9.31 -6.90 -20.61
CA GLY A 145 9.62 -5.50 -20.28
C GLY A 145 8.42 -4.56 -20.22
N ALA A 146 7.21 -5.06 -20.47
CA ALA A 146 5.98 -4.31 -20.22
C ALA A 146 5.74 -4.14 -18.71
N THR A 147 5.08 -3.05 -18.34
CA THR A 147 4.70 -2.78 -16.95
C THR A 147 3.19 -2.66 -16.82
N GLU A 148 2.62 -3.36 -15.85
CA GLU A 148 1.19 -3.34 -15.57
C GLU A 148 0.91 -2.97 -14.11
N THR A 149 -0.25 -2.37 -13.86
CA THR A 149 -0.74 -2.17 -12.49
C THR A 149 -1.65 -3.33 -12.11
N GLN A 150 -1.22 -4.13 -11.15
CA GLN A 150 -1.99 -5.24 -10.59
C GLN A 150 -2.53 -4.89 -9.20
N LEU A 151 -3.59 -5.59 -8.79
CA LEU A 151 -4.25 -5.38 -7.50
C LEU A 151 -3.80 -6.45 -6.50
N VAL A 152 -3.62 -6.04 -5.25
CA VAL A 152 -3.18 -6.94 -4.17
C VAL A 152 -3.74 -6.49 -2.83
N THR A 153 -4.07 -7.43 -1.96
CA THR A 153 -4.53 -7.19 -0.60
C THR A 153 -3.35 -6.91 0.33
N GLU A 154 -3.38 -5.74 0.97
CA GLU A 154 -2.36 -5.34 1.93
C GLU A 154 -2.96 -4.76 3.21
N CYS A 155 -2.29 -5.02 4.33
CA CYS A 155 -2.60 -4.33 5.57
C CYS A 155 -2.17 -2.86 5.51
N ASN A 156 -2.78 -2.03 6.36
CA ASN A 156 -2.46 -0.61 6.49
C ASN A 156 -0.97 -0.29 6.66
N ARG A 157 -0.17 -1.19 7.28
CA ARG A 157 1.29 -0.99 7.40
C ARG A 157 2.04 -1.32 6.11
N CYS A 158 1.82 -2.50 5.54
CA CYS A 158 2.50 -2.92 4.31
C CYS A 158 2.14 -2.03 3.13
N ARG A 159 0.89 -1.58 3.03
CA ARG A 159 0.46 -0.67 1.97
C ARG A 159 1.22 0.65 1.95
N VAL A 160 1.50 1.20 3.14
CA VAL A 160 2.30 2.42 3.26
C VAL A 160 3.76 2.12 2.96
N GLY A 161 4.31 1.04 3.54
CA GLY A 161 5.71 0.65 3.34
C GLY A 161 6.06 0.28 1.90
N ASN A 162 5.10 -0.27 1.15
CA ASN A 162 5.27 -0.68 -0.25
C ASN A 162 4.76 0.36 -1.25
N ARG A 163 4.45 1.59 -0.81
CA ARG A 163 3.95 2.61 -1.75
C ARG A 163 5.04 2.96 -2.77
N GLY A 164 4.71 2.83 -4.05
CA GLY A 164 5.62 3.13 -5.15
C GLY A 164 6.68 2.04 -5.39
N THR A 165 6.61 0.91 -4.68
CA THR A 165 7.47 -0.23 -5.01
C THR A 165 6.98 -0.92 -6.28
N GLU A 166 7.93 -1.49 -6.99
CA GLU A 166 7.70 -2.25 -8.21
C GLU A 166 8.10 -3.70 -7.97
N ALA A 167 7.24 -4.63 -8.38
CA ALA A 167 7.57 -6.05 -8.41
C ALA A 167 8.11 -6.42 -9.79
N ASP A 168 9.22 -7.15 -9.83
CA ASP A 168 9.80 -7.65 -11.07
C ASP A 168 9.55 -9.16 -11.19
N LEU A 169 8.57 -9.53 -12.01
CA LEU A 169 8.22 -10.93 -12.23
C LEU A 169 9.33 -11.66 -12.98
N SER A 170 10.04 -10.97 -13.90
CA SER A 170 11.14 -11.57 -14.66
C SER A 170 12.31 -11.92 -13.75
N ALA A 171 12.67 -11.00 -12.84
CA ALA A 171 13.72 -11.24 -11.86
C ALA A 171 13.37 -12.39 -10.90
N LEU A 172 12.10 -12.46 -10.45
CA LEU A 172 11.65 -13.56 -9.61
C LEU A 172 11.72 -14.91 -10.34
N LEU A 173 11.24 -14.99 -11.58
CA LEU A 173 11.31 -16.21 -12.38
C LEU A 173 12.75 -16.64 -12.65
N ALA A 174 13.65 -15.71 -12.96
CA ALA A 174 15.08 -15.99 -13.10
C ALA A 174 15.68 -16.57 -11.81
N GLY A 175 15.28 -16.03 -10.64
CA GLY A 175 15.66 -16.59 -9.34
C GLY A 175 15.14 -18.01 -9.13
N VAL A 176 13.91 -18.31 -9.55
CA VAL A 176 13.32 -19.65 -9.48
C VAL A 176 14.01 -20.65 -10.42
N ASP A 177 14.48 -20.18 -11.58
CA ASP A 177 15.20 -21.00 -12.55
C ASP A 177 16.64 -21.30 -12.14
N ALA A 178 17.22 -20.44 -11.29
CA ALA A 178 18.54 -20.67 -10.71
C ALA A 178 18.55 -21.68 -9.54
N LEU A 179 17.38 -22.07 -9.03
CA LEU A 179 17.27 -23.04 -7.93
C LEU A 179 17.64 -24.46 -8.37
N GLY A 180 18.30 -25.21 -7.49
CA GLY A 180 18.49 -26.64 -7.66
C GLY A 180 17.17 -27.42 -7.61
N LEU A 181 17.16 -28.65 -8.13
CA LEU A 181 15.95 -29.49 -8.22
C LEU A 181 15.22 -29.67 -6.87
N VAL A 182 15.98 -29.84 -5.78
CA VAL A 182 15.42 -30.02 -4.43
C VAL A 182 14.78 -28.73 -3.93
N GLU A 183 15.47 -27.60 -4.05
CA GLU A 183 14.98 -26.28 -3.64
C GLU A 183 13.71 -25.90 -4.41
N ARG A 184 13.70 -26.13 -5.72
CA ARG A 184 12.53 -25.88 -6.58
C ARG A 184 11.34 -26.73 -6.17
N LYS A 185 11.56 -27.99 -5.76
CA LYS A 185 10.50 -28.88 -5.24
C LYS A 185 9.93 -28.37 -3.91
N VAL A 186 10.78 -27.90 -3.00
CA VAL A 186 10.34 -27.30 -1.72
C VAL A 186 9.53 -26.03 -1.98
N LEU A 187 10.03 -25.12 -2.81
CA LEU A 187 9.31 -23.90 -3.17
C LEU A 187 7.96 -24.23 -3.81
N ALA A 188 7.91 -25.19 -4.73
CA ALA A 188 6.65 -25.62 -5.36
C ALA A 188 5.63 -26.18 -4.36
N GLN A 189 6.07 -26.85 -3.30
CA GLN A 189 5.18 -27.30 -2.22
C GLN A 189 4.60 -26.12 -1.44
N TRP A 190 5.42 -25.12 -1.10
CA TRP A 190 4.95 -23.91 -0.41
C TRP A 190 3.98 -23.10 -1.26
N LEU A 191 4.27 -22.93 -2.56
CA LEU A 191 3.38 -22.24 -3.49
C LEU A 191 2.03 -22.96 -3.63
N LYS A 192 2.03 -24.30 -3.67
CA LYS A 192 0.78 -25.09 -3.72
C LYS A 192 -0.03 -25.00 -2.43
N ALA A 193 0.64 -24.88 -1.28
CA ALA A 193 -0.01 -24.75 0.02
C ALA A 193 -0.39 -23.29 0.35
N ASP A 194 0.01 -22.32 -0.47
CA ASP A 194 -0.04 -20.88 -0.21
C ASP A 194 0.50 -20.47 1.17
N GLN A 195 1.47 -21.25 1.69
CA GLN A 195 2.12 -20.98 2.97
C GLN A 195 3.50 -21.62 3.01
N ARG A 196 4.43 -20.96 3.71
CA ARG A 196 5.71 -21.57 4.06
C ARG A 196 5.48 -22.59 5.17
N THR A 197 5.93 -23.82 4.96
CA THR A 197 5.97 -24.85 6.01
C THR A 197 7.43 -25.08 6.41
N PHE A 198 7.70 -25.04 7.71
CA PHE A 198 9.03 -25.33 8.23
C PHE A 198 9.33 -26.83 8.15
N SER A 199 10.45 -27.17 7.54
CA SER A 199 11.03 -28.50 7.58
C SER A 199 11.36 -28.92 9.03
N VAL A 200 11.54 -30.23 9.24
CA VAL A 200 12.02 -30.75 10.54
C VAL A 200 13.36 -30.11 10.92
N LEU A 201 14.26 -29.91 9.95
CA LEU A 201 15.56 -29.31 10.18
C LEU A 201 15.47 -27.85 10.65
N GLU A 202 14.61 -27.04 10.02
CA GLU A 202 14.38 -25.65 10.44
C GLU A 202 13.77 -25.56 11.83
N LYS A 203 12.86 -26.48 12.18
CA LYS A 203 12.28 -26.57 13.53
C LYS A 203 13.35 -26.93 14.56
N LEU A 204 14.17 -27.95 14.27
CA LEU A 204 15.29 -28.35 15.13
C LEU A 204 16.30 -27.21 15.30
N TRP A 205 16.62 -26.48 14.24
CA TRP A 205 17.47 -25.29 14.30
C TRP A 205 16.88 -24.19 15.19
N GLY A 206 15.58 -23.90 15.05
CA GLY A 206 14.87 -22.97 15.92
C GLY A 206 14.93 -23.37 17.39
N THR A 207 14.70 -24.66 17.69
CA THR A 207 14.85 -25.22 19.04
C THR A 207 16.28 -25.08 19.54
N TYR A 208 17.28 -25.50 18.77
CA TYR A 208 18.70 -25.34 19.08
C TYR A 208 19.06 -23.88 19.43
N ARG A 209 18.55 -22.91 18.66
CA ARG A 209 18.82 -21.48 18.89
C ARG A 209 18.20 -20.94 20.18
N SER A 210 17.13 -21.58 20.67
CA SER A 210 16.49 -21.24 21.95
C SER A 210 17.22 -21.79 23.18
N LEU A 211 18.16 -22.72 23.00
CA LEU A 211 18.92 -23.32 24.10
C LEU A 211 19.99 -22.37 24.68
N PRO A 212 20.26 -22.43 26.00
CA PRO A 212 21.42 -21.78 26.63
C PRO A 212 22.75 -22.29 26.07
N ALA A 213 23.83 -21.53 26.26
CA ALA A 213 25.14 -21.78 25.66
C ALA A 213 25.65 -23.22 25.87
N GLY A 214 25.68 -23.72 27.11
CA GLY A 214 26.16 -25.07 27.41
C GLY A 214 25.35 -26.18 26.72
N ALA A 215 24.02 -26.05 26.66
CA ALA A 215 23.17 -27.02 25.99
C ALA A 215 23.34 -27.00 24.45
N ARG A 216 23.67 -25.84 23.87
CA ARG A 216 24.03 -25.76 22.45
C ARG A 216 25.36 -26.46 22.14
N GLU A 217 26.34 -26.35 23.04
CA GLU A 217 27.62 -27.07 22.93
C GLU A 217 27.40 -28.59 22.84
N THR A 218 26.56 -29.13 23.73
CA THR A 218 26.21 -30.57 23.73
C THR A 218 25.58 -31.02 22.41
N VAL A 219 24.65 -30.23 21.86
CA VAL A 219 24.02 -30.56 20.57
C VAL A 219 25.03 -30.47 19.42
N LEU A 220 25.92 -29.48 19.44
CA LEU A 220 26.96 -29.31 18.43
C LEU A 220 27.89 -30.53 18.39
N GLN A 221 28.40 -30.94 19.55
CA GLN A 221 29.25 -32.12 19.71
C GLN A 221 28.57 -33.40 19.20
N ALA A 222 27.30 -33.60 19.57
CA ALA A 222 26.51 -34.75 19.13
C ALA A 222 26.28 -34.80 17.60
N VAL A 223 26.14 -33.65 16.93
CA VAL A 223 25.89 -33.58 15.47
C VAL A 223 27.19 -33.66 14.66
N LEU A 224 28.28 -33.07 15.16
CA LEU A 224 29.57 -33.04 14.46
C LEU A 224 30.43 -34.29 14.70
N GLY A 225 30.01 -35.18 15.62
CA GLY A 225 30.68 -36.46 15.82
C GLY A 225 31.97 -36.38 16.62
N GLU A 226 32.19 -35.31 17.38
CA GLU A 226 33.18 -35.31 18.45
C GLU A 226 32.55 -36.00 19.67
N SER A 227 32.46 -37.33 19.56
CA SER A 227 32.29 -38.18 20.74
C SER A 227 33.68 -38.36 21.34
N GLU A 228 33.89 -37.91 22.57
CA GLU A 228 34.92 -38.51 23.43
C GLU A 228 34.58 -39.98 23.68
#